data_AF-A0AAJ6E6K7-F1
#
_entry.id   AF-A0AAJ6E6K7-F1
#
_cell.length_a   1.000
_cell.length_b   1.000
_cell.length_c   1.000
_cell.angle_alpha   90.00
_cell.angle_beta   90.00
_cell.angle_gamma   90.00
#
_symmetry.space_group_name_H-M   'P 1'
#
loop_
_entity.id
_entity.type
_entity.pdbx_description
1 polymer ?
#
loop_
_entity_poly.entity_id
_entity_poly.type
_entity_poly.pdbx_seq_one_letter_code
_entity_poly.pdbx_strand_id
1 'polypeptide(L)'
;MNVPHNVQRFEALLYASLMLDALSVAVQDRTPNAEMTEPMITTATLLAGGMILLLVYFVWLAARWRKNWPRWVLVAALVLSVIQLAQIIGVKGMELDSAIEIVSCALTTAGLYFSFTGDAQGWFNA
;
A
#
# COMPACT_ATOMS: atom_id res chain seq x y z
N MET A 1 -23.85 -1.20 -14.83
CA MET A 1 -23.60 -2.30 -13.87
C MET A 1 -23.14 -1.68 -12.57
N ASN A 2 -23.84 -1.92 -11.46
CA ASN A 2 -23.43 -1.41 -10.15
C ASN A 2 -22.19 -2.20 -9.67
N VAL A 3 -21.19 -1.48 -9.17
CA VAL A 3 -20.00 -2.08 -8.57
C VAL A 3 -20.42 -2.70 -7.22
N PRO A 4 -20.05 -3.96 -6.93
CA PRO A 4 -20.40 -4.61 -5.67
C PRO A 4 -19.86 -3.85 -4.45
N HIS A 5 -20.53 -3.97 -3.31
CA HIS A 5 -20.23 -3.17 -2.13
C HIS A 5 -18.85 -3.48 -1.55
N ASN A 6 -18.44 -4.76 -1.55
CA ASN A 6 -17.10 -5.12 -1.09
C ASN A 6 -15.99 -4.66 -2.04
N VAL A 7 -16.26 -4.54 -3.35
CA VAL A 7 -15.31 -3.98 -4.31
C VAL A 7 -15.09 -2.48 -4.06
N GLN A 8 -16.16 -1.75 -3.73
CA GLN A 8 -16.05 -0.33 -3.34
C GLN A 8 -15.27 -0.16 -2.03
N ARG A 9 -15.51 -1.03 -1.04
CA ARG A 9 -14.74 -1.03 0.23
C ARG A 9 -13.27 -1.37 0.01
N PHE A 10 -12.97 -2.38 -0.82
CA PHE A 10 -11.60 -2.72 -1.22
C PHE A 10 -10.89 -1.50 -1.83
N GLU A 11 -11.53 -0.86 -2.81
CA GLU A 11 -10.96 0.28 -3.51
C GLU A 11 -10.74 1.48 -2.57
N ALA A 12 -11.75 1.82 -1.75
CA ALA A 12 -11.66 2.93 -0.80
C ALA A 12 -10.57 2.71 0.26
N LEU A 13 -10.48 1.49 0.82
CA LEU A 13 -9.47 1.16 1.83
C LEU A 13 -8.06 1.17 1.23
N LEU A 14 -7.89 0.65 0.01
CA LEU A 14 -6.57 0.63 -0.63
C LEU A 14 -6.13 2.04 -1.04
N TYR A 15 -7.01 2.89 -1.55
CA TYR A 15 -6.65 4.28 -1.80
C TYR A 15 -6.36 5.05 -0.50
N ALA A 16 -7.08 4.78 0.58
CA ALA A 16 -6.77 5.37 1.89
C ALA A 16 -5.39 4.92 2.39
N SER A 17 -5.05 3.63 2.27
CA SER A 17 -3.71 3.13 2.62
C SER A 17 -2.61 3.81 1.79
N LEU A 18 -2.77 3.91 0.47
CA LEU A 18 -1.80 4.53 -0.42
C LEU A 18 -1.64 6.03 -0.18
N MET A 19 -2.71 6.71 0.27
CA MET A 19 -2.64 8.09 0.71
C MET A 19 -1.82 8.22 2.01
N LEU A 20 -1.98 7.30 2.96
CA LEU A 20 -1.16 7.26 4.17
C LEU A 20 0.30 6.93 3.86
N ASP A 21 0.58 6.04 2.90
CA ASP A 21 1.95 5.75 2.45
C ASP A 21 2.60 7.01 1.86
N ALA A 22 1.87 7.77 1.04
CA ALA A 22 2.34 9.04 0.50
C ALA A 22 2.60 10.08 1.61
N LEU A 23 1.75 10.12 2.63
CA LEU A 23 1.95 10.99 3.79
C LEU A 23 3.18 10.55 4.61
N SER A 24 3.37 9.26 4.82
CA SER A 24 4.54 8.71 5.51
C SER A 24 5.84 9.10 4.80
N VAL A 25 5.86 8.97 3.46
CA VAL A 25 6.99 9.41 2.62
C VAL A 25 7.27 10.92 2.73
N ALA A 26 6.26 11.74 2.98
CA ALA A 26 6.42 13.19 3.16
C ALA A 26 6.91 13.58 4.56
N VAL A 27 6.60 12.77 5.58
CA VAL A 27 6.91 13.05 6.99
C VAL A 27 8.21 12.35 7.45
N GLN A 28 8.73 11.38 6.69
CA GLN A 28 10.02 10.74 6.97
C GLN A 28 11.16 11.74 7.13
N ASP A 29 11.94 11.58 8.21
CA ASP A 29 13.16 12.34 8.41
C ASP A 29 14.20 11.97 7.35
N ARG A 30 14.63 12.98 6.61
CA ARG A 30 15.57 12.88 5.48
C ARG A 30 16.76 13.80 5.67
N THR A 31 17.09 14.12 6.92
CA THR A 31 18.29 14.87 7.25
C THR A 31 19.52 14.11 6.74
N PRO A 32 20.30 14.64 5.78
CA PRO A 32 21.48 13.96 5.26
C PRO A 32 22.49 13.73 6.37
N ASN A 33 23.02 12.51 6.48
CA ASN A 33 24.08 12.16 7.42
C ASN A 33 25.18 11.37 6.70
N ALA A 34 26.22 10.95 7.41
CA ALA A 34 27.35 10.21 6.82
C ALA A 34 26.93 8.87 6.16
N GLU A 35 25.76 8.34 6.47
CA GLU A 35 25.21 7.09 5.94
C GLU A 35 24.13 7.32 4.86
N MET A 36 23.41 8.45 4.90
CA MET A 36 22.34 8.84 3.97
C MET A 36 22.75 10.08 3.16
N THR A 37 23.20 9.84 1.93
CA THR A 37 23.53 10.90 0.98
C THR A 37 22.27 11.48 0.30
N GLU A 38 22.31 12.76 -0.09
CA GLU A 38 21.25 13.43 -0.85
C GLU A 38 20.75 12.66 -2.10
N PRO A 39 21.62 12.08 -2.95
CA PRO A 39 21.15 11.27 -4.08
C PRO A 39 20.39 10.03 -3.62
N MET A 40 20.82 9.38 -2.54
CA MET A 40 20.14 8.19 -2.01
C MET A 40 18.73 8.52 -1.50
N ILE A 41 18.59 9.65 -0.82
CA ILE A 41 17.29 10.18 -0.35
C ILE A 41 16.37 10.47 -1.54
N THR A 42 16.89 11.13 -2.57
CA THR A 42 16.11 11.49 -3.77
C THR A 42 15.63 10.25 -4.52
N THR A 43 16.52 9.28 -4.74
CA THR A 43 16.18 8.02 -5.40
C THR A 43 15.16 7.21 -4.60
N ALA A 44 15.31 7.12 -3.27
CA ALA A 44 14.35 6.44 -2.41
C ALA A 44 12.95 7.08 -2.49
N THR A 45 12.89 8.42 -2.48
CA THR A 45 11.64 9.17 -2.59
C THR A 45 10.96 8.94 -3.94
N LEU A 46 11.72 8.98 -5.04
CA LEU A 46 11.21 8.74 -6.38
C LEU A 46 10.70 7.30 -6.55
N LEU A 47 11.44 6.32 -6.02
CA LEU A 47 11.02 4.92 -6.05
C LEU A 47 9.75 4.68 -5.22
N ALA A 48 9.66 5.27 -4.03
CA ALA A 48 8.48 5.18 -3.19
C ALA A 48 7.25 5.79 -3.89
N GLY A 49 7.38 7.01 -4.41
CA GLY A 49 6.30 7.66 -5.17
C GLY A 49 5.89 6.87 -6.42
N GLY A 50 6.86 6.35 -7.17
CA GLY A 50 6.62 5.49 -8.34
C GLY A 50 5.88 4.21 -7.99
N MET A 51 6.26 3.55 -6.89
CA MET A 51 5.58 2.35 -6.39
C MET A 51 4.15 2.66 -5.94
N ILE A 52 3.92 3.75 -5.21
CA ILE A 52 2.56 4.16 -4.81
C ILE A 52 1.67 4.35 -6.05
N LEU A 53 2.15 5.05 -7.08
CA LEU A 53 1.39 5.24 -8.32
C LEU A 53 1.11 3.93 -9.06
N LEU A 54 2.08 3.01 -9.08
CA LEU A 54 1.90 1.67 -9.66
C LEU A 54 0.83 0.88 -8.90
N LEU A 55 0.84 0.93 -7.57
CA LEU A 55 -0.18 0.28 -6.74
C LEU A 55 -1.55 0.91 -6.95
N VAL A 56 -1.66 2.25 -7.02
CA VAL A 56 -2.91 2.95 -7.39
C VAL A 56 -3.45 2.42 -8.72
N TYR A 57 -2.57 2.27 -9.72
CA TYR A 57 -2.95 1.70 -11.00
C TYR A 57 -3.46 0.25 -10.88
N PHE A 58 -2.83 -0.58 -10.04
CA PHE A 58 -3.30 -1.96 -9.80
C PHE A 58 -4.65 -2.02 -9.07
N VAL A 59 -4.92 -1.14 -8.11
CA VAL A 59 -6.24 -1.03 -7.47
C VAL A 59 -7.29 -0.69 -8.51
N TRP A 60 -7.03 0.33 -9.33
CA TRP A 60 -7.93 0.74 -10.41
C TRP A 60 -8.14 -0.39 -11.43
N LEU A 61 -7.07 -1.08 -11.83
CA LEU A 61 -7.13 -2.19 -12.77
C LEU A 61 -7.94 -3.36 -12.20
N ALA A 62 -7.75 -3.69 -10.92
CA ALA A 62 -8.56 -4.71 -10.24
C ALA A 62 -10.04 -4.31 -10.24
N ALA A 63 -10.35 -3.15 -9.67
CA ALA A 63 -11.72 -2.71 -9.43
C ALA A 63 -12.50 -2.52 -10.74
N ARG A 64 -11.88 -1.90 -11.75
CA ARG A 64 -12.56 -1.50 -13.00
C ARG A 64 -12.50 -2.55 -14.09
N TRP A 65 -11.39 -3.27 -14.25
CA TRP A 65 -11.22 -4.27 -15.31
C TRP A 65 -11.49 -5.71 -14.85
N ARG A 66 -11.92 -5.90 -13.59
CA ARG A 66 -12.27 -7.20 -13.00
C ARG A 66 -11.14 -8.23 -13.05
N LYS A 67 -9.89 -7.76 -13.15
CA LYS A 67 -8.74 -8.66 -13.23
C LYS A 67 -8.40 -9.19 -11.84
N ASN A 68 -8.22 -10.50 -11.73
CA ASN A 68 -7.87 -11.17 -10.48
C ASN A 68 -6.35 -11.09 -10.18
N TRP A 69 -5.50 -11.07 -11.21
CA TRP A 69 -4.04 -11.04 -11.03
C TRP A 69 -3.51 -9.86 -10.20
N PRO A 70 -3.99 -8.61 -10.37
CA PRO A 70 -3.54 -7.48 -9.54
C PRO A 70 -3.78 -7.68 -8.04
N ARG A 71 -4.81 -8.45 -7.65
CA ARG A 71 -5.05 -8.74 -6.22
C ARG A 71 -3.88 -9.52 -5.61
N TRP A 72 -3.35 -10.48 -6.34
CA TRP A 72 -2.19 -11.27 -5.88
C TRP A 72 -0.93 -10.43 -5.81
N VAL A 73 -0.75 -9.48 -6.74
CA VAL A 73 0.35 -8.51 -6.68
C VAL A 73 0.21 -7.61 -5.45
N LEU A 74 -0.99 -7.12 -5.15
CA LEU A 74 -1.26 -6.31 -3.96
C LEU A 74 -1.04 -7.10 -2.66
N VAL A 75 -1.40 -8.39 -2.61
CA VAL A 75 -1.10 -9.28 -1.48
C VAL A 75 0.41 -9.45 -1.31
N ALA A 76 1.14 -9.70 -2.39
CA ALA A 76 2.59 -9.82 -2.34
C ALA A 76 3.26 -8.52 -1.87
N ALA A 77 2.80 -7.37 -2.36
CA ALA A 77 3.27 -6.06 -1.92
C ALA A 77 3.02 -5.83 -0.42
N LEU A 78 1.84 -6.21 0.07
CA LEU A 78 1.52 -6.16 1.50
C LEU A 78 2.46 -7.02 2.34
N VAL A 79 2.74 -8.27 1.92
CA VAL A 79 3.66 -9.15 2.65
C VAL A 79 5.07 -8.56 2.72
N LEU A 80 5.55 -8.00 1.61
CA LEU A 80 6.86 -7.33 1.59
C LEU A 80 6.89 -6.11 2.52
N SER A 81 5.82 -5.29 2.51
CA SER A 81 5.69 -4.14 3.42
C SER A 81 5.70 -4.57 4.89
N VAL A 82 4.98 -5.63 5.27
CA VAL A 82 4.99 -6.15 6.65
C VAL A 82 6.40 -6.58 7.09
N ILE A 83 7.15 -7.24 6.22
CA ILE A 83 8.54 -7.66 6.51
C ILE A 83 9.42 -6.43 6.70
N GLN A 84 9.32 -5.43 5.82
CA GLN A 84 10.10 -4.21 5.89
C GLN A 84 9.79 -3.40 7.15
N LEU A 85 8.50 -3.25 7.49
CA LEU A 85 8.05 -2.58 8.70
C LEU A 85 8.57 -3.27 9.97
N ALA A 86 8.55 -4.60 10.02
CA ALA A 86 9.10 -5.35 11.15
C ALA A 86 10.61 -5.11 11.34
N GLN A 87 11.36 -4.98 10.24
CA GLN A 87 12.78 -4.63 10.29
C GLN A 87 13.00 -3.19 10.78
N ILE A 88 12.22 -2.23 10.27
CA ILE A 88 12.33 -0.81 10.66
C ILE A 88 12.06 -0.66 12.16
N ILE A 89 10.97 -1.25 12.66
CA ILE A 89 10.63 -1.22 14.09
C ILE A 89 11.71 -1.89 14.94
N GLY A 90 12.30 -2.99 14.45
CA GLY A 90 13.37 -3.71 15.15
C GLY A 90 14.68 -2.94 15.26
N VAL A 91 14.98 -2.04 14.31
CA VAL A 91 16.23 -1.26 14.27
C VAL A 91 16.05 0.13 14.87
N LYS A 92 14.97 0.84 14.53
CA LYS A 92 14.76 2.25 14.88
C LYS A 92 13.77 2.46 16.04
N GLY A 93 13.00 1.44 16.41
CA GLY A 93 11.92 1.56 17.38
C GLY A 93 10.64 2.13 16.76
N MET A 94 9.77 2.69 17.60
CA MET A 94 8.47 3.20 17.17
C MET A 94 8.56 4.69 16.85
N GLU A 95 8.68 4.99 15.55
CA GLU A 95 8.67 6.36 15.00
C GLU A 95 7.29 6.72 14.43
N LEU A 96 7.05 8.01 14.18
CA LEU A 96 5.77 8.51 13.67
C LEU A 96 5.48 7.98 12.25
N ASP A 97 6.50 7.80 11.42
CA ASP A 97 6.37 7.19 10.09
C ASP A 97 5.91 5.72 10.17
N SER A 98 6.44 4.98 11.13
CA SER A 98 6.18 3.58 11.39
C SER A 98 4.75 3.40 11.93
N ALA A 99 4.25 4.34 12.74
CA ALA A 99 2.86 4.36 13.16
C ALA A 99 1.89 4.57 11.99
N ILE A 100 2.21 5.48 11.06
CA ILE A 100 1.41 5.70 9.84
C ILE A 100 1.43 4.44 8.96
N GLU A 101 2.59 3.80 8.81
CA GLU A 101 2.75 2.57 8.03
C GLU A 101 1.98 1.38 8.64
N ILE A 102 1.90 1.26 9.97
CA ILE A 102 1.06 0.26 10.64
C ILE A 102 -0.43 0.45 10.28
N VAL A 103 -0.92 1.69 10.34
CA VAL A 103 -2.32 2.01 9.99
C VAL A 103 -2.57 1.73 8.51
N SER A 104 -1.65 2.13 7.64
CA SER A 104 -1.70 1.82 6.20
C SER A 104 -1.78 0.31 5.95
N CYS A 105 -0.89 -0.46 6.58
CA CYS A 105 -0.87 -1.92 6.50
C CYS A 105 -2.20 -2.55 6.96
N ALA A 106 -2.79 -2.05 8.05
CA ALA A 106 -4.08 -2.52 8.54
C ALA A 106 -5.21 -2.23 7.53
N LEU A 107 -5.23 -1.03 6.94
CA LEU A 107 -6.19 -0.67 5.88
C LEU A 107 -6.00 -1.54 4.64
N THR A 108 -4.76 -1.79 4.22
CA THR A 108 -4.45 -2.65 3.07
C THR A 108 -4.92 -4.08 3.29
N THR A 109 -4.67 -4.61 4.49
CA THR A 109 -5.13 -5.93 4.90
C THR A 109 -6.65 -6.01 4.87
N ALA A 110 -7.34 -5.01 5.44
CA ALA A 110 -8.80 -4.96 5.45
C ALA A 110 -9.40 -4.84 4.04
N GLY A 111 -8.82 -4.00 3.19
CA GLY A 111 -9.24 -3.86 1.80
C GLY A 111 -9.08 -5.16 1.03
N LEU A 112 -7.92 -5.81 1.13
CA LEU A 112 -7.68 -7.10 0.51
C LEU A 112 -8.64 -8.18 1.03
N TYR A 113 -8.94 -8.19 2.33
CA TYR A 113 -9.96 -9.08 2.90
C TYR A 113 -11.34 -8.92 2.22
N PHE A 114 -11.78 -7.68 1.99
CA PHE A 114 -13.01 -7.43 1.22
C PHE A 114 -12.91 -7.88 -0.24
N SER A 115 -11.72 -7.85 -0.85
CA SER A 115 -11.53 -8.31 -2.22
C SER A 115 -11.77 -9.83 -2.38
N PHE A 116 -11.53 -10.62 -1.32
CA PHE A 116 -11.69 -12.08 -1.33
C PHE A 116 -13.03 -12.58 -0.78
N THR A 117 -13.88 -11.69 -0.27
CA THR A 117 -15.10 -12.07 0.46
C THR A 117 -16.38 -11.56 -0.20
N GLY A 118 -17.49 -12.26 0.05
CA GLY A 118 -18.84 -11.84 -0.34
C GLY A 118 -19.01 -11.62 -1.84
N ASP A 119 -19.65 -10.49 -2.19
CA ASP A 119 -20.03 -10.13 -3.56
C ASP A 119 -18.85 -9.77 -4.48
N ALA A 120 -17.65 -9.57 -3.91
CA ALA A 120 -16.42 -9.33 -4.66
C ALA A 120 -15.86 -10.60 -5.33
N GLN A 121 -16.03 -11.78 -4.72
CA GLN A 121 -15.46 -13.02 -5.25
C GLN A 121 -16.05 -13.36 -6.63
N GLY A 122 -17.35 -13.14 -6.81
CA GLY A 122 -18.03 -13.29 -8.10
C GLY A 122 -17.61 -12.24 -9.12
N TRP A 123 -17.28 -11.02 -8.68
CA TRP A 123 -16.85 -9.94 -9.58
C TRP A 123 -15.45 -10.17 -10.16
N PHE A 124 -14.52 -10.72 -9.38
CA PHE A 124 -13.14 -10.97 -9.81
C PHE A 124 -12.94 -12.33 -10.50
N ASN A 125 -13.90 -13.25 -10.39
CA ASN A 125 -13.87 -14.58 -11.02
C ASN A 125 -14.85 -14.72 -12.20
N ALA A 126 -15.61 -13.67 -12.55
CA ALA A 126 -16.55 -13.65 -13.67
C ALA A 126 -15.90 -13.28 -15.01
#